data_AF-A0A7S2YJX4-F1
#
_entry.id   AF-A0A7S2YJX4-F1
#
_cell.length_a   1.000
_cell.length_b   1.000
_cell.length_c   1.000
_cell.angle_alpha   90.00
_cell.angle_beta   90.00
_cell.angle_gamma   90.00
#
_symmetry.space_group_name_H-M   'P 1'
#
loop_
_entity.id
_entity.type
_entity.pdbx_description
1 polymer ?
#
loop_
_entity_poly.entity_id
_entity_poly.type
_entity_poly.pdbx_seq_one_letter_code
_entity_poly.pdbx_strand_id
1 'polypeptide(L)'
;HFLPQIHDLDWIHQEYPQSTFVLPLRDPEQWAKSVGRWFNMRHRLQVEYRMRQINVTVSMHHPNQELGFLMDAYMSHTRNVQQFVQNHPSHALVQFNLTQPDAGAILANAFGLPESCWGHHNKNAIRKTGKQK
;
A
#
# COMPACT_ATOMS: atom_id res chain seq x y z
N HIS A 1 -11.81 12.74 2.18
CA HIS A 1 -10.54 12.87 1.43
C HIS A 1 -10.77 12.25 0.06
N PHE A 2 -9.86 12.39 -0.89
CA PHE A 2 -9.98 11.73 -2.18
C PHE A 2 -8.82 10.73 -2.29
N LEU A 3 -9.13 9.44 -2.44
CA LEU A 3 -8.16 8.34 -2.57
C LEU A 3 -8.49 7.52 -3.83
N PRO A 4 -8.36 8.11 -5.03
CA PRO A 4 -8.78 7.48 -6.29
C PRO A 4 -8.07 6.15 -6.53
N GLN A 5 -6.84 5.99 -6.06
CA GLN A 5 -6.09 4.75 -6.14
C GLN A 5 -6.75 3.57 -5.42
N ILE A 6 -7.70 3.83 -4.50
CA ILE A 6 -8.43 2.77 -3.79
C ILE A 6 -9.73 2.42 -4.51
N HIS A 7 -10.46 3.41 -5.03
CA HIS A 7 -11.87 3.24 -5.41
C HIS A 7 -12.27 3.77 -6.79
N ASP A 8 -11.40 4.50 -7.49
CA ASP A 8 -11.69 5.05 -8.83
C ASP A 8 -10.70 4.50 -9.87
N LEU A 9 -10.36 3.20 -9.78
CA LEU A 9 -9.47 2.53 -10.74
C LEU A 9 -10.04 2.58 -12.18
N ASP A 10 -11.37 2.49 -12.32
CA ASP A 10 -12.04 2.61 -13.61
C ASP A 10 -11.80 3.98 -14.27
N TRP A 11 -11.80 5.07 -13.48
CA TRP A 11 -11.50 6.40 -14.00
C TRP A 11 -10.04 6.52 -14.38
N ILE A 12 -9.13 5.92 -13.62
CA ILE A 12 -7.71 5.85 -13.99
C ILE A 12 -7.54 5.12 -15.34
N HIS A 13 -8.25 4.01 -15.55
CA HIS A 13 -8.22 3.29 -16.82
C HIS A 13 -8.81 4.10 -17.98
N GLN A 14 -9.93 4.80 -17.77
CA GLN A 14 -10.54 5.63 -18.80
C GLN A 14 -9.59 6.73 -19.29
N GLU A 15 -8.92 7.42 -18.36
CA GLU A 15 -8.02 8.53 -18.69
C GLU A 15 -6.63 8.03 -19.16
N TYR A 16 -6.17 6.88 -18.65
CA TYR A 16 -4.86 6.32 -18.94
C TYR A 16 -4.92 4.80 -19.20
N PRO A 17 -5.47 4.35 -20.34
CA PRO A 17 -5.77 2.94 -20.60
C PRO A 17 -4.53 2.02 -20.69
N GLN A 18 -3.32 2.60 -20.75
CA GLN A 18 -2.04 1.89 -20.85
C GLN A 18 -1.07 2.27 -19.71
N SER A 19 -1.59 2.50 -18.50
CA SER A 19 -0.74 2.77 -17.34
C SER A 19 0.04 1.55 -16.84
N THR A 20 1.19 1.83 -16.24
CA THR A 20 1.91 0.91 -15.35
C THR A 20 1.48 1.16 -13.89
N PHE A 21 0.91 0.16 -13.25
CA PHE A 21 0.60 0.16 -11.83
C PHE A 21 1.83 -0.27 -11.04
N VAL A 22 2.23 0.54 -10.06
CA VAL A 22 3.30 0.21 -9.12
C VAL A 22 2.65 -0.15 -7.80
N LEU A 23 2.85 -1.39 -7.33
CA LEU A 23 2.22 -1.91 -6.13
C LEU A 23 3.29 -2.41 -5.15
N PRO A 24 3.78 -1.54 -4.25
CA PRO A 24 4.69 -1.94 -3.18
C PRO A 24 3.96 -2.81 -2.16
N LEU A 25 4.53 -3.96 -1.86
CA LEU A 25 4.03 -4.91 -0.87
C LEU A 25 4.84 -4.84 0.43
N ARG A 26 4.19 -5.14 1.55
CA ARG A 26 4.75 -5.31 2.88
C ARG A 26 3.96 -6.39 3.62
N ASP A 27 4.52 -6.86 4.73
CA ASP A 27 3.75 -7.60 5.71
C ASP A 27 2.52 -6.77 6.20
N PRO A 28 1.28 -7.29 6.12
CA PRO A 28 0.08 -6.54 6.44
C PRO A 28 0.05 -6.01 7.88
N GLU A 29 0.54 -6.79 8.85
CA GLU A 29 0.56 -6.39 10.25
C GLU A 29 1.56 -5.26 10.50
N GLN A 30 2.77 -5.36 9.93
CA GLN A 30 3.77 -4.29 9.98
C GLN A 30 3.29 -3.02 9.28
N TRP A 31 2.61 -3.14 8.15
CA TRP A 31 1.97 -2.01 7.47
C TRP A 31 0.91 -1.36 8.37
N ALA A 32 0.01 -2.16 8.96
CA ALA A 32 -1.08 -1.68 9.80
C ALA A 32 -0.55 -0.97 11.07
N LYS A 33 0.48 -1.53 11.72
CA LYS A 33 1.19 -0.89 12.84
C LYS A 33 1.85 0.43 12.42
N SER A 34 2.40 0.50 11.21
CA SER A 34 3.01 1.71 10.66
C SER A 34 1.96 2.80 10.40
N VAL A 35 0.86 2.46 9.74
CA VAL A 35 -0.24 3.40 9.40
C VAL A 35 -0.99 3.86 10.64
N GLY A 36 -1.21 2.98 11.62
CA GLY A 36 -1.86 3.34 12.89
C GLY A 36 -1.12 4.41 13.69
N ARG A 37 0.19 4.61 13.43
CA ARG A 37 1.02 5.65 14.05
C ARG A 37 1.23 6.87 13.16
N TRP A 38 0.71 6.85 11.93
CA TRP A 38 1.01 7.87 10.93
C TRP A 38 -0.08 8.93 10.83
N PHE A 39 0.10 10.04 11.56
CA PHE A 39 -0.80 11.19 11.59
C PHE A 39 -2.29 10.76 11.63
N ASN A 40 -3.12 11.33 10.74
CA ASN A 40 -4.54 11.03 10.59
C ASN A 40 -4.83 9.95 9.53
N MET A 41 -3.83 9.21 9.04
CA MET A 41 -4.01 8.27 7.92
C MET A 41 -5.04 7.19 8.24
N ARG A 42 -5.00 6.68 9.48
CA ARG A 42 -6.03 5.79 10.01
C ARG A 42 -7.44 6.36 9.83
N HIS A 43 -7.67 7.57 10.34
CA HIS A 43 -8.99 8.20 10.28
C HIS A 43 -9.43 8.44 8.83
N ARG A 44 -8.50 8.83 7.96
CA ARG A 44 -8.76 8.99 6.52
C ARG A 44 -9.24 7.68 5.89
N LEU A 45 -8.55 6.57 6.12
CA LEU A 45 -8.95 5.27 5.58
C LEU A 45 -10.32 4.83 6.10
N GLN A 46 -10.58 4.99 7.41
CA GLN A 46 -11.88 4.67 8.00
C GLN A 46 -13.02 5.47 7.38
N VAL A 47 -12.82 6.78 7.19
CA VAL A 47 -13.81 7.66 6.55
C VAL A 47 -14.03 7.24 5.10
N GLU A 48 -12.98 7.02 4.31
CA GLU A 48 -13.13 6.62 2.90
C GLU A 48 -13.88 5.30 2.75
N TYR A 49 -13.50 4.27 3.51
CA TYR A 49 -14.13 2.95 3.42
C TYR A 49 -15.60 3.00 3.89
N ARG A 50 -15.90 3.78 4.94
CA ARG A 50 -17.29 4.00 5.39
C ARG A 50 -18.12 4.74 4.35
N MET A 51 -17.61 5.86 3.82
CA MET A 51 -18.35 6.71 2.88
C MET A 51 -18.62 6.00 1.55
N ARG A 52 -17.71 5.15 1.10
CA ARG A 52 -17.86 4.34 -0.13
C ARG A 52 -18.53 2.98 0.11
N GLN A 53 -18.98 2.70 1.33
CA GLN A 53 -19.61 1.41 1.71
C GLN A 53 -18.76 0.19 1.31
N ILE A 54 -17.43 0.32 1.37
CA ILE A 54 -16.52 -0.76 1.05
C ILE A 54 -16.52 -1.74 2.23
N ASN A 55 -17.13 -2.90 2.03
CA ASN A 55 -17.21 -3.94 3.04
C ASN A 55 -15.84 -4.58 3.24
N VAL A 56 -15.18 -4.23 4.33
CA VAL A 56 -14.03 -4.97 4.84
C VAL A 56 -14.55 -5.91 5.93
N THR A 57 -14.47 -7.21 5.70
CA THR A 57 -14.68 -8.21 6.75
C THR A 57 -13.57 -8.04 7.77
N VAL A 58 -13.83 -7.29 8.84
CA VAL A 58 -12.92 -7.23 9.98
C VAL A 58 -12.81 -8.65 10.53
N SER A 59 -11.66 -9.29 10.37
CA SER A 59 -11.45 -10.62 10.92
C SER A 59 -11.66 -10.57 12.44
N MET A 60 -12.65 -11.34 12.92
CA MET A 60 -13.04 -11.39 14.34
C MET A 60 -11.94 -11.93 15.27
N HIS A 61 -10.79 -12.35 14.71
CA HIS A 61 -9.67 -12.93 15.44
C HIS A 61 -8.57 -11.92 15.83
N HIS A 62 -8.71 -10.63 15.50
CA HIS A 62 -7.69 -9.65 15.86
C HIS A 62 -7.91 -9.07 17.27
N PRO A 63 -6.89 -9.11 18.16
CA PRO A 63 -6.99 -8.60 19.53
C PRO A 63 -7.21 -7.08 19.59
N ASN A 64 -7.14 -6.38 18.46
CA ASN A 64 -7.58 -5.01 18.28
C ASN A 64 -8.35 -4.89 16.95
N GLN A 65 -9.66 -4.59 17.02
CA GLN A 65 -10.54 -4.43 15.86
C GLN A 65 -10.00 -3.41 14.84
N GLU A 66 -9.27 -2.39 15.32
CA GLU A 66 -8.68 -1.35 14.48
C GLU A 66 -7.48 -1.86 13.67
N LEU A 67 -6.61 -2.66 14.30
CA LEU A 67 -5.47 -3.26 13.61
C LEU A 67 -5.96 -4.25 12.55
N GLY A 68 -6.96 -5.06 12.89
CA GLY A 68 -7.62 -5.97 11.96
C GLY A 68 -8.20 -5.23 10.76
N PHE A 69 -8.99 -4.17 10.99
CA PHE A 69 -9.51 -3.33 9.91
C PHE A 69 -8.43 -2.83 8.95
N LEU A 70 -7.31 -2.31 9.48
CA LEU A 70 -6.21 -1.83 8.64
C LEU A 70 -5.57 -2.98 7.83
N MET A 71 -5.32 -4.12 8.45
CA MET A 71 -4.78 -5.29 7.75
C MET A 71 -5.72 -5.74 6.62
N ASP A 72 -7.02 -5.82 6.89
CA ASP A 72 -8.02 -6.22 5.91
C ASP A 72 -8.16 -5.19 4.79
N ALA A 73 -8.10 -3.90 5.10
CA ALA A 73 -8.11 -2.82 4.09
C ALA A 73 -6.88 -2.90 3.16
N TYR A 74 -5.71 -3.19 3.73
CA TYR A 74 -4.48 -3.42 2.95
C TYR A 74 -4.64 -4.62 2.03
N MET A 75 -5.04 -5.79 2.56
CA MET A 75 -5.21 -7.00 1.77
C MET A 75 -6.30 -6.86 0.68
N SER A 76 -7.41 -6.19 1.01
CA SER A 76 -8.48 -5.90 0.06
C SER A 76 -7.99 -5.01 -1.08
N HIS A 77 -7.27 -3.93 -0.76
CA HIS A 77 -6.72 -3.02 -1.76
C HIS A 77 -5.71 -3.73 -2.67
N THR A 78 -4.78 -4.51 -2.10
CA THR A 78 -3.79 -5.29 -2.88
C THR A 78 -4.49 -6.24 -3.86
N ARG A 79 -5.47 -7.02 -3.40
CA ARG A 79 -6.24 -7.92 -4.28
C ARG A 79 -7.01 -7.16 -5.35
N ASN A 80 -7.62 -6.04 -4.99
CA ASN A 80 -8.37 -5.21 -5.94
C ASN A 80 -7.47 -4.71 -7.09
N VAL A 81 -6.28 -4.18 -6.78
CA VAL A 81 -5.34 -3.72 -7.82
C VAL A 81 -4.85 -4.87 -8.69
N GLN A 82 -4.48 -6.01 -8.09
CA GLN A 82 -4.04 -7.19 -8.83
C GLN A 82 -5.12 -7.67 -9.81
N GLN A 83 -6.35 -7.82 -9.33
CA GLN A 83 -7.49 -8.25 -10.15
C GLN A 83 -7.84 -7.21 -11.21
N PHE A 84 -7.76 -5.92 -10.88
CA PHE A 84 -8.01 -4.84 -11.83
C PHE A 84 -7.06 -4.89 -13.02
N VAL A 85 -5.75 -5.01 -12.78
CA VAL A 85 -4.77 -5.12 -13.87
C VAL A 85 -4.93 -6.43 -14.64
N GLN A 86 -5.24 -7.55 -13.96
CA GLN A 86 -5.53 -8.81 -14.64
C GLN A 86 -6.72 -8.70 -15.62
N ASN A 87 -7.75 -7.94 -15.25
CA ASN A 87 -8.93 -7.71 -16.10
C ASN A 87 -8.70 -6.69 -17.21
N HIS A 88 -7.63 -5.89 -17.14
CA HIS A 88 -7.29 -4.84 -18.10
C HIS A 88 -5.85 -5.07 -18.60
N PRO A 89 -5.63 -6.04 -19.51
CA PRO A 89 -4.29 -6.47 -19.92
C PRO A 89 -3.48 -5.41 -20.70
N SER A 90 -4.09 -4.26 -21.03
CA SER A 90 -3.38 -3.08 -21.53
C SER A 90 -2.52 -2.40 -20.45
N HIS A 91 -2.77 -2.68 -19.18
CA HIS A 91 -1.97 -2.21 -18.06
C HIS A 91 -0.81 -3.17 -17.75
N ALA A 92 0.29 -2.59 -17.27
CA ALA A 92 1.37 -3.34 -16.65
C ALA A 92 1.27 -3.27 -15.12
N LEU A 93 1.82 -4.29 -14.43
CA LEU A 93 1.87 -4.32 -12.97
C LEU A 93 3.29 -4.63 -12.49
N VAL A 94 3.89 -3.68 -11.79
CA VAL A 94 5.19 -3.81 -11.13
C VAL A 94 4.94 -4.02 -9.64
N GLN A 95 5.12 -5.27 -9.18
CA GLN A 95 4.98 -5.66 -7.79
C GLN A 95 6.34 -5.99 -7.19
N PHE A 96 6.57 -5.52 -5.96
CA PHE A 96 7.81 -5.78 -5.24
C PHE A 96 7.56 -5.68 -3.73
N ASN A 97 8.30 -6.43 -2.93
CA ASN A 97 8.23 -6.30 -1.49
C ASN A 97 9.19 -5.19 -1.03
N LEU A 98 8.63 -4.10 -0.48
CA LEU A 98 9.38 -2.92 -0.05
C LEU A 98 10.46 -3.22 1.01
N THR A 99 10.30 -4.30 1.79
CA THR A 99 11.26 -4.65 2.84
C THR A 99 12.38 -5.56 2.35
N GLN A 100 12.32 -6.05 1.11
CA GLN A 100 13.37 -6.90 0.55
C GLN A 100 14.51 -6.05 -0.04
N PRO A 101 15.77 -6.53 0.04
CA PRO A 101 16.93 -5.79 -0.42
C PRO A 101 16.93 -5.56 -1.94
N ASP A 102 16.19 -6.37 -2.70
CA ASP A 102 16.08 -6.31 -4.17
C ASP A 102 14.99 -5.36 -4.68
N ALA A 103 14.25 -4.66 -3.79
CA ALA A 103 13.19 -3.73 -4.17
C ALA A 103 13.66 -2.66 -5.18
N GLY A 104 14.86 -2.11 -4.96
CA GLY A 104 15.46 -1.12 -5.86
C GLY A 104 15.81 -1.72 -7.23
N ALA A 105 16.37 -2.93 -7.25
CA ALA A 105 16.68 -3.65 -8.48
C ALA A 105 15.43 -3.99 -9.31
N ILE A 106 14.32 -4.41 -8.68
CA ILE A 106 13.06 -4.68 -9.37
C ILE A 106 12.54 -3.41 -10.06
N LEU A 107 12.55 -2.28 -9.36
CA LEU A 107 12.13 -0.99 -9.93
C LEU A 107 13.07 -0.51 -11.03
N ALA A 108 14.39 -0.66 -10.84
CA ALA A 108 15.39 -0.33 -11.85
C ALA A 108 15.13 -1.07 -13.16
N ASN A 109 14.93 -2.40 -13.08
CA ASN A 109 14.64 -3.23 -14.23
C ASN A 109 13.30 -2.87 -14.89
N ALA A 110 12.26 -2.57 -14.10
CA ALA A 110 10.94 -2.24 -14.64
C ALA A 110 10.88 -0.90 -15.37
N PHE A 111 11.68 0.09 -14.96
CA PHE A 111 11.60 1.47 -15.46
C PHE A 111 12.82 1.91 -16.28
N GLY A 112 13.86 1.07 -16.41
CA GLY A 112 15.08 1.42 -17.13
C GLY A 112 15.90 2.53 -16.48
N LEU A 113 15.75 2.71 -15.16
CA LEU A 113 16.49 3.68 -14.35
C LEU A 113 17.53 2.98 -13.48
N PRO A 114 18.67 3.62 -13.16
CA PRO A 114 19.66 3.05 -12.24
C PRO A 114 19.06 2.71 -10.87
N GLU A 115 19.56 1.65 -10.22
CA GLU A 115 19.14 1.27 -8.87
C GLU A 115 19.32 2.41 -7.85
N SER A 116 20.37 3.22 -8.03
CA SER A 116 20.66 4.39 -7.19
C SER A 116 19.55 5.47 -7.20
N CYS A 117 18.63 5.45 -8.17
CA CYS A 117 17.46 6.33 -8.19
C CYS A 117 16.39 5.92 -7.16
N TRP A 118 16.43 4.68 -6.65
CA TRP A 118 15.41 4.10 -5.76
C TRP A 118 15.87 4.11 -4.30
N GLY A 119 15.92 5.31 -3.71
CA GLY A 119 16.35 5.52 -2.32
C GLY A 119 15.31 5.10 -1.26
N HIS A 120 15.78 4.84 -0.04
CA HIS A 120 14.93 4.50 1.10
C HIS A 120 14.66 5.74 1.97
N HIS A 121 13.51 6.38 1.72
CA HIS A 121 13.03 7.59 2.43
C HIS A 121 11.87 7.28 3.40
N ASN A 122 11.49 8.26 4.23
CA ASN A 122 10.40 8.13 5.23
C ASN A 122 10.59 6.97 6.23
N LYS A 123 11.84 6.65 6.58
CA LYS A 123 12.14 5.68 7.63
C LYS A 123 11.69 6.23 8.98
N ASN A 124 11.02 5.40 9.78
CA ASN A 124 10.85 5.71 11.20
C ASN A 124 12.24 5.88 11.83
N ALA A 125 12.42 6.93 12.63
CA ALA A 125 13.68 7.15 13.32
C ALA A 125 14.03 5.92 14.18
N ILE A 126 15.27 5.45 14.09
CA ILE A 126 15.78 4.45 15.02
C ILE A 126 15.73 5.11 16.40
N ARG A 127 14.93 4.57 17.33
CA ARG A 127 15.03 4.94 18.75
C ARG A 127 16.45 4.59 19.17
N LYS A 128 17.31 5.59 19.37
CA LYS A 128 18.55 5.40 20.10
C LYS A 128 18.15 4.91 21.50
N THR A 129 18.36 3.63 21.79
CA THR A 129 18.33 3.14 23.17
C THR A 129 19.53 3.74 23.88
N GLY A 130 19.39 4.98 24.34
CA GLY A 130 20.35 5.60 25.23
C GLY A 130 20.21 5.00 26.62
N LYS A 131 21.28 4.38 27.10
CA LYS A 131 21.74 4.63 28.47
C LYS A 131 23.18 5.10 28.39
N GLN A 132 23.35 6.42 28.50
CA GLN A 132 24.51 7.04 29.11
C GLN A 132 24.28 7.04 30.62
N LYS A 133 25.12 6.28 31.33
CA LYS A 133 25.81 6.55 32.60
C LYS A 133 26.16 5.20 33.24
#